data_AF-A0A3D3PK30-F1
#
_entry.id   AF-A0A3D3PK30-F1
#
_cell.length_a   1.000
_cell.length_b   1.000
_cell.length_c   1.000
_cell.angle_alpha   90.00
_cell.angle_beta   90.00
_cell.angle_gamma   90.00
#
_symmetry.space_group_name_H-M   'P 1'
#
loop_
_entity.id
_entity.type
_entity.pdbx_description
1 polymer ?
#
loop_
_entity_poly.entity_id
_entity_poly.type
_entity_poly.pdbx_seq_one_letter_code
_entity_poly.pdbx_strand_id
1 'polypeptide(L)'
;MLGSADGEAAPIMEGGAAGELAIRLMTLDLANAPARLIGGDRRTPIDCMVSKLNAVDGAFRIQAIVLNTPRVNVHGSGDVRIDTEALNVTLAAFHWARGPDAPVPLDALEALCAEDRVIV
;
A
#
# COMPACT_ATOMS: atom_id res chain seq x y z
N MET A 1 -8.10 19.39 13.30
CA MET A 1 -6.72 19.85 13.00
C MET A 1 -6.23 19.41 11.62
N LEU A 2 -6.73 18.31 11.01
CA LEU A 2 -6.34 17.89 9.65
C LEU A 2 -7.31 18.34 8.53
N GLY A 3 -8.49 18.88 8.88
CA GLY A 3 -9.54 19.25 7.92
C GLY A 3 -9.28 20.52 7.11
N SER A 4 -8.13 21.17 7.27
CA SER A 4 -7.67 22.32 6.47
C SER A 4 -6.18 22.20 6.18
N ALA A 5 -5.67 20.96 6.14
CA ALA A 5 -4.25 20.70 5.89
C ALA A 5 -3.99 20.73 4.39
N ASP A 6 -2.98 21.50 4.00
CA ASP A 6 -2.44 21.57 2.64
C ASP A 6 -1.01 21.05 2.63
N GLY A 7 -0.67 20.20 1.67
CA GLY A 7 0.71 19.74 1.47
C GLY A 7 0.83 18.38 0.80
N GLU A 8 2.00 18.13 0.22
CA GLU A 8 2.37 16.82 -0.31
C GLU A 8 3.16 16.03 0.74
N ALA A 9 2.86 14.74 0.86
CA ALA A 9 3.57 13.83 1.72
C ALA A 9 3.89 12.54 0.95
N ALA A 10 5.16 12.16 0.96
CA ALA A 10 5.61 10.91 0.36
C ALA A 10 6.37 10.05 1.38
N PRO A 11 5.68 9.44 2.37
CA PRO A 11 6.37 8.61 3.35
C PRO A 11 6.87 7.33 2.68
N ILE A 12 8.13 7.01 3.00
CA ILE A 12 8.85 5.82 2.55
C ILE A 12 9.20 5.00 3.78
N MET A 13 9.02 3.68 3.68
CA MET A 13 9.53 2.73 4.67
C MET A 13 10.34 1.66 3.97
N GLU A 14 11.62 1.58 4.33
CA GLU A 14 12.47 0.44 4.01
C GLU A 14 12.39 -0.57 5.13
N GLY A 15 11.88 -1.75 4.80
CA GLY A 15 11.77 -2.81 5.78
C GLY A 15 10.59 -2.66 6.75
N GLY A 16 10.21 -3.79 7.34
CA GLY A 16 9.13 -3.87 8.31
C GLY A 16 8.52 -5.26 8.32
N ALA A 17 7.42 -5.43 9.05
CA ALA A 17 6.68 -6.67 9.02
C ALA A 17 5.17 -6.44 9.19
N ALA A 18 4.40 -7.06 8.30
CA ALA A 18 2.95 -7.14 8.39
C ALA A 18 2.50 -8.53 8.87
N GLY A 19 1.30 -8.62 9.45
CA GLY A 19 0.66 -9.90 9.72
C GLY A 19 0.37 -10.66 8.42
N GLU A 20 0.76 -11.93 8.34
CA GLU A 20 0.52 -12.80 7.19
C GLU A 20 -0.99 -12.98 6.96
N LEU A 21 -1.79 -13.00 8.02
CA LEU A 21 -3.24 -13.04 7.95
C LEU A 21 -3.80 -11.79 7.24
N ALA A 22 -3.33 -10.59 7.62
CA ALA A 22 -3.78 -9.35 7.00
C ALA A 22 -3.46 -9.33 5.50
N ILE A 23 -2.25 -9.72 5.12
CA ILE A 23 -1.83 -9.82 3.71
C ILE A 23 -2.69 -10.82 2.93
N ARG A 24 -2.95 -12.00 3.50
CA ARG A 24 -3.80 -13.02 2.85
C ARG A 24 -5.25 -12.58 2.70
N LEU A 25 -5.80 -11.83 3.66
CA LEU A 25 -7.16 -11.29 3.57
C LEU A 25 -7.26 -10.19 2.50
N MET A 26 -6.24 -9.34 2.36
CA MET A 26 -6.17 -8.34 1.27
C MET A 26 -6.14 -8.99 -0.11
N THR A 27 -5.58 -10.20 -0.22
CA THR A 27 -5.54 -10.96 -1.48
C THR A 27 -6.70 -11.96 -1.61
N LEU A 28 -7.64 -11.96 -0.67
CA LEU A 28 -8.76 -12.90 -0.59
C LEU A 28 -8.34 -14.38 -0.62
N ASP A 29 -7.15 -14.71 -0.08
CA ASP A 29 -6.64 -16.08 0.07
C ASP A 29 -7.29 -16.77 1.28
N LEU A 30 -8.58 -17.07 1.13
CA LEU A 30 -9.42 -17.69 2.16
C LEU A 30 -9.03 -19.13 2.46
N ALA A 31 -8.35 -19.82 1.57
CA ALA A 31 -7.92 -21.21 1.76
C ALA A 31 -6.89 -21.35 2.90
N ASN A 32 -6.06 -20.33 3.08
CA ASN A 32 -4.98 -20.35 4.05
C ASN A 32 -5.19 -19.42 5.25
N ALA A 33 -6.19 -18.53 5.20
CA ALA A 33 -6.50 -17.60 6.28
C ALA A 33 -6.90 -18.30 7.62
N PRO A 34 -7.76 -19.33 7.64
CA PRO A 34 -8.16 -20.01 8.88
C PRO A 34 -6.96 -20.63 9.62
N ALA A 35 -5.99 -21.16 8.87
CA ALA A 35 -4.79 -21.76 9.44
C ALA A 35 -3.93 -20.74 10.21
N ARG A 36 -3.93 -19.48 9.80
CA ARG A 36 -3.23 -18.39 10.51
C ARG A 36 -4.06 -17.81 11.64
N LEU A 37 -5.39 -17.82 11.50
CA LEU A 37 -6.29 -17.38 12.57
C LEU A 37 -6.23 -18.31 13.80
N ILE A 38 -6.11 -19.63 13.58
CA ILE A 38 -6.04 -20.63 14.65
C ILE A 38 -4.59 -20.88 15.11
N GLY A 39 -3.64 -20.93 14.18
CA GLY A 39 -2.23 -21.26 14.46
C GLY A 39 -1.35 -20.08 14.91
N GLY A 40 -1.92 -18.89 15.05
CA GLY A 40 -1.20 -17.65 15.32
C GLY A 40 -0.74 -16.94 14.04
N ASP A 41 -0.91 -15.62 14.01
CA ASP A 41 -0.51 -14.80 12.89
C ASP A 41 1.01 -14.64 12.85
N ARG A 42 1.62 -15.01 11.71
CA ARG A 42 3.06 -14.87 11.51
C ARG A 42 3.35 -13.54 10.87
N ARG A 43 4.55 -13.02 11.08
CA ARG A 43 5.03 -11.80 10.45
C ARG A 43 5.60 -12.10 9.06
N THR A 44 5.09 -11.44 8.04
CA THR A 44 5.64 -11.39 6.68
C THR A 44 6.48 -10.13 6.54
N PRO A 45 7.75 -10.21 6.13
CA PRO A 45 8.57 -9.03 5.91
C PRO A 45 7.98 -8.17 4.80
N ILE A 46 8.04 -6.87 5.02
CA ILE A 46 7.79 -5.84 4.01
C ILE A 46 9.16 -5.44 3.50
N ASP A 47 9.38 -5.53 2.20
CA ASP A 47 10.67 -5.14 1.62
C ASP A 47 10.71 -3.62 1.48
N CYS A 48 9.62 -3.03 1.00
CA CYS A 48 9.51 -1.60 0.79
C CYS A 48 8.05 -1.14 0.78
N MET A 49 7.80 0.06 1.31
CA MET A 49 6.55 0.78 1.14
C MET A 49 6.82 2.21 0.69
N VAL A 50 6.15 2.63 -0.39
CA VAL A 50 6.17 4.00 -0.88
C VAL A 50 4.74 4.48 -1.04
N SER A 51 4.48 5.71 -0.67
CA SER A 51 3.19 6.35 -1.00
C SER A 51 3.39 7.79 -1.43
N LYS A 52 2.49 8.29 -2.26
CA LYS A 52 2.39 9.69 -2.63
C LYS A 52 0.99 10.19 -2.31
N LEU A 53 0.93 11.13 -1.38
CA LEU A 53 -0.28 11.73 -0.86
C LEU A 53 -0.23 13.23 -1.14
N ASN A 54 -1.35 13.81 -1.56
CA ASN A 54 -1.49 15.26 -1.69
C ASN A 54 -2.74 15.69 -0.93
N ALA A 55 -2.57 16.57 0.04
CA ALA A 55 -3.64 17.18 0.81
C ALA A 55 -3.92 18.58 0.28
N VAL A 56 -5.19 18.87 -0.03
CA VAL A 56 -5.68 20.21 -0.38
C VAL A 56 -6.95 20.47 0.43
N ASP A 57 -6.90 21.45 1.31
CA ASP A 57 -8.01 21.91 2.16
C ASP A 57 -8.69 20.75 2.92
N GLY A 58 -7.88 19.87 3.52
CA GLY A 58 -8.38 18.71 4.26
C GLY A 58 -8.90 17.53 3.40
N ALA A 59 -8.83 17.64 2.07
CA ALA A 59 -9.03 16.54 1.14
C ALA A 59 -7.67 15.91 0.77
N PHE A 60 -7.44 14.68 1.22
CA PHE A 60 -6.26 13.89 0.93
C PHE A 60 -6.49 13.04 -0.32
N ARG A 61 -5.75 13.30 -1.38
CA ARG A 61 -5.69 12.46 -2.58
C ARG A 61 -4.50 11.52 -2.49
N ILE A 62 -4.79 10.22 -2.49
CA ILE A 62 -3.82 9.14 -2.59
C ILE A 62 -3.53 8.92 -4.08
N GLN A 63 -2.40 9.43 -4.54
CA GLN A 63 -1.99 9.31 -5.95
C GLN A 63 -1.49 7.89 -6.23
N ALA A 64 -0.65 7.37 -5.34
CA ALA A 64 -0.16 6.00 -5.40
C ALA A 64 0.26 5.51 -4.02
N ILE A 65 0.00 4.24 -3.73
CA ILE A 65 0.62 3.47 -2.65
C ILE A 65 1.15 2.21 -3.30
N VAL A 66 2.39 1.86 -2.98
CA VAL A 66 3.04 0.62 -3.38
C VAL A 66 3.59 -0.03 -2.12
N LEU A 67 3.16 -1.26 -1.86
CA LEU A 67 3.68 -2.11 -0.80
C LEU A 67 4.25 -3.37 -1.43
N ASN A 68 5.58 -3.49 -1.39
CA ASN A 68 6.30 -4.64 -1.89
C ASN A 68 6.54 -5.63 -0.75
N THR A 69 6.12 -6.88 -0.96
CA THR A 69 6.42 -8.00 -0.09
C THR A 69 6.88 -9.18 -0.94
N PRO A 70 7.56 -10.20 -0.38
CA PRO A 70 8.10 -11.31 -1.16
C PRO A 70 7.05 -12.15 -1.92
N ARG A 71 5.75 -11.99 -1.62
CA ARG A 71 4.68 -12.79 -2.19
C ARG A 71 3.66 -11.99 -2.98
N VAL A 72 3.40 -10.73 -2.60
CA VAL A 72 2.35 -9.91 -3.21
C VAL A 72 2.72 -8.44 -3.18
N ASN A 73 2.33 -7.74 -4.24
CA ASN A 73 2.40 -6.30 -4.34
C ASN A 73 1.01 -5.72 -4.12
N VAL A 74 0.89 -4.73 -3.23
CA VAL A 74 -0.38 -4.05 -2.99
C VAL A 74 -0.29 -2.63 -3.51
N HIS A 75 -1.26 -2.25 -4.34
CA HIS A 75 -1.37 -0.95 -4.96
C HIS A 75 -2.61 -0.24 -4.43
N GLY A 76 -2.48 1.05 -4.13
CA GLY A 76 -3.58 1.84 -3.61
C GLY A 76 -3.70 3.20 -4.27
N SER A 77 -4.94 3.65 -4.49
CA SER A 77 -5.26 5.02 -4.89
C SER A 77 -6.64 5.41 -4.39
N GLY A 78 -6.94 6.71 -4.34
CA GLY A 78 -8.24 7.19 -3.91
C GLY A 78 -8.26 8.58 -3.32
N ASP A 79 -9.40 8.97 -2.78
CA ASP A 79 -9.64 10.26 -2.17
C ASP A 79 -10.23 10.06 -0.77
N VAL A 80 -9.69 10.81 0.19
CA VAL A 80 -10.11 10.82 1.58
C VAL A 80 -10.44 12.25 1.96
N ARG A 81 -11.68 12.48 2.37
CA ARG A 81 -12.18 13.77 2.80
C ARG A 81 -12.44 13.73 4.30
N ILE A 82 -11.57 14.37 5.07
CA ILE A 82 -11.66 14.37 6.53
C ILE A 82 -12.75 15.34 7.00
N ASP A 83 -13.01 16.39 6.22
CA ASP A 83 -14.07 17.36 6.47
C ASP A 83 -15.48 16.75 6.44
N THR A 84 -15.70 15.74 5.60
CA THR A 84 -16.98 15.01 5.47
C THR A 84 -16.91 13.56 5.89
N GLU A 85 -15.82 13.11 6.53
CA GLU A 85 -15.56 11.70 6.88
C GLU A 85 -15.79 10.72 5.71
N ALA A 86 -15.55 11.18 4.47
CA ALA A 86 -15.78 10.37 3.27
C ALA A 86 -14.48 9.70 2.84
N LEU A 87 -14.51 8.37 2.73
CA LEU A 87 -13.35 7.56 2.37
C LEU A 87 -13.64 6.79 1.08
N ASN A 88 -12.95 7.13 0.00
CA ASN A 88 -13.02 6.41 -1.27
C ASN A 88 -11.62 5.93 -1.66
N VAL A 89 -11.20 4.80 -1.09
CA VAL A 89 -9.89 4.21 -1.33
C VAL A 89 -10.05 2.86 -2.01
N THR A 90 -9.32 2.68 -3.10
CA THR A 90 -9.21 1.40 -3.80
C THR A 90 -7.85 0.80 -3.49
N LEU A 91 -7.84 -0.45 -3.03
CA LEU A 91 -6.64 -1.26 -2.84
C LEU A 91 -6.75 -2.50 -3.73
N ALA A 92 -5.72 -2.74 -4.51
CA ALA A 92 -5.64 -3.89 -5.40
C ALA A 92 -4.33 -4.64 -5.12
N ALA A 93 -4.46 -5.92 -4.76
CA ALA A 93 -3.33 -6.81 -4.57
C ALA A 93 -3.04 -7.59 -5.86
N PHE A 94 -1.77 -7.61 -6.25
CA PHE A 94 -1.25 -8.31 -7.41
C PHE A 94 -0.25 -9.35 -6.94
N HIS A 95 -0.45 -10.60 -7.36
CA HIS A 95 0.58 -11.60 -7.24
C HIS A 95 1.64 -11.35 -8.32
N TRP A 96 2.93 -11.52 -7.98
CA TRP A 96 4.05 -11.28 -8.89
C TRP A 96 4.02 -12.17 -10.15
N ALA A 97 3.17 -13.21 -10.18
CA ALA A 97 2.98 -14.05 -11.37
C ALA A 97 1.91 -13.52 -12.34
N ARG A 98 1.36 -12.32 -12.14
CA ARG A 98 0.57 -11.61 -13.14
C ARG A 98 1.55 -10.77 -13.96
N GLY A 99 1.74 -11.13 -15.23
CA GLY A 99 2.72 -10.53 -16.15
C GLY A 99 2.47 -9.05 -16.48
N PRO A 100 2.63 -8.60 -17.73
CA PRO A 100 2.71 -7.18 -18.12
C PRO A 100 1.47 -6.30 -17.79
N ASP A 101 0.40 -6.87 -17.23
CA ASP A 101 -0.83 -6.18 -16.80
C ASP A 101 -0.78 -5.69 -15.34
N ALA A 102 0.36 -5.84 -14.64
CA ALA A 102 0.53 -5.22 -13.34
C ALA A 102 0.45 -3.69 -13.47
N PRO A 103 -0.34 -2.98 -12.62
CA PRO A 103 -0.55 -1.53 -12.77
C PRO A 103 0.72 -0.69 -12.60
N VAL A 104 1.79 -1.28 -12.06
CA VAL A 104 3.13 -0.70 -12.06
C VAL A 104 4.10 -1.79 -12.52
N PRO A 105 4.91 -1.55 -13.56
CA PRO A 105 5.88 -2.53 -14.03
C PRO A 105 7.02 -2.69 -13.01
N LEU A 106 7.65 -3.86 -12.98
CA LEU A 106 8.62 -4.25 -11.94
C LEU A 106 9.80 -3.27 -11.83
N ASP A 107 10.27 -2.73 -12.95
CA ASP A 107 11.31 -1.72 -13.04
C ASP A 107 10.92 -0.39 -12.39
N ALA A 108 9.67 0.03 -12.55
CA ALA A 108 9.14 1.22 -11.87
C ALA A 108 8.96 0.99 -10.36
N LEU A 109 8.65 -0.25 -9.96
CA LEU A 109 8.56 -0.67 -8.57
C LEU A 109 9.94 -0.66 -7.89
N GLU A 110 10.96 -1.19 -8.57
CA GLU A 110 12.37 -1.08 -8.14
C GLU A 110 12.82 0.38 -8.10
N ALA A 111 12.44 1.20 -9.08
CA ALA A 111 12.80 2.62 -9.09
C ALA A 111 12.14 3.45 -7.97
N LEU A 112 10.92 3.09 -7.57
CA LEU A 112 10.23 3.71 -6.43
C LEU A 112 10.82 3.23 -5.09
N CYS A 113 11.20 1.96 -5.02
CA CYS A 113 11.79 1.34 -3.83
C CYS A 113 13.31 1.46 -3.73
N ALA A 114 13.96 2.14 -4.67
CA ALA A 114 15.37 2.49 -4.58
C ALA A 114 15.55 3.68 -3.63
N GLU A 115 16.52 3.58 -2.72
CA GLU A 115 16.83 4.46 -1.58
C GLU A 115 16.91 5.98 -1.84
N ASP A 116 16.84 6.45 -3.09
CA ASP A 116 17.19 7.84 -3.47
C ASP A 116 16.12 8.65 -4.23
N ARG A 117 14.89 8.17 -4.43
CA ARG A 117 13.86 8.96 -5.15
C ARG A 117 12.67 9.32 -4.29
N VAL A 118 12.89 10.31 -3.43
CA VAL A 118 11.81 11.13 -2.88
C VAL A 118 11.15 11.88 -4.05
N ILE A 119 9.92 11.51 -4.41
CA ILE A 119 9.06 12.36 -5.23
C ILE A 119 8.46 13.40 -4.27
N VAL A 120 9.23 14.45 -3.98
CA VAL A 120 8.69 15.71 -3.41
C VAL A 120 8.01 16.49 -4.52
#